data_AF-A0A2H0SQ98-F1
#
_entry.id   AF-A0A2H0SQ98-F1
#
_cell.length_a   1.000
_cell.length_b   1.000
_cell.length_c   1.000
_cell.angle_alpha   90.00
_cell.angle_beta   90.00
_cell.angle_gamma   90.00
#
_symmetry.space_group_name_H-M   'P 1'
#
loop_
_entity.id
_entity.type
_entity.pdbx_description
1 polymer ?
#
loop_
_entity_poly.entity_id
_entity_poly.type
_entity_poly.pdbx_seq_one_letter_code
_entity_poly.pdbx_strand_id
1 'polypeptide(L)'
;MINKKLLLEQGTVLTLAHRDFAKAMNSYSYFKVHNHSTSDDLVQDTFIKTWSYLARGGKIDLMKAFLYHVLNNLIIDEYRKRKNLSLDSLMDK
;
A
#
# COMPACT_ATOMS: atom_id res chain seq x y z
N MET A 1 -5.39 -5.99 26.96
CA MET A 1 -6.67 -6.12 26.21
C MET A 1 -6.68 -5.07 25.11
N ILE A 2 -6.85 -5.46 23.85
CA ILE A 2 -7.03 -4.49 22.76
C ILE A 2 -8.40 -3.83 22.94
N ASN A 3 -8.43 -2.50 22.98
CA ASN A 3 -9.66 -1.75 23.17
C ASN A 3 -10.56 -1.88 21.92
N LYS A 4 -11.66 -2.62 22.04
CA LYS A 4 -12.61 -2.90 20.94
C LYS A 4 -13.21 -1.63 20.33
N LYS A 5 -13.40 -0.56 21.13
CA LYS A 5 -13.89 0.73 20.66
C LYS A 5 -12.87 1.40 19.73
N LEU A 6 -11.59 1.39 20.14
CA LEU A 6 -10.50 1.95 19.33
C LEU A 6 -10.35 1.21 18.00
N LEU A 7 -10.42 -0.13 18.01
CA LEU A 7 -10.36 -0.91 16.76
C LEU A 7 -11.50 -0.57 15.81
N LEU A 8 -12.72 -0.38 16.32
CA LEU A 8 -13.88 -0.03 15.51
C LEU A 8 -13.69 1.35 14.87
N GLU A 9 -13.24 2.33 15.65
CA GLU A 9 -12.97 3.69 15.19
C GLU A 9 -11.89 3.70 14.09
N GLN A 10 -10.77 3.01 14.31
CA GLN A 10 -9.70 2.86 13.31
C GLN A 10 -10.20 2.17 12.03
N GLY A 11 -11.08 1.18 12.16
CA GLY A 11 -11.67 0.47 11.02
C GLY A 11 -12.56 1.38 10.18
N THR A 12 -13.36 2.23 10.82
CA THR A 12 -14.17 3.24 10.13
C THR A 12 -13.29 4.24 9.39
N VAL A 13 -12.26 4.78 10.05
CA VAL A 13 -11.30 5.72 9.45
C VAL A 13 -10.65 5.12 8.20
N LEU A 14 -10.17 3.88 8.28
CA LEU A 14 -9.53 3.21 7.14
C LEU A 14 -10.52 2.92 6.00
N THR A 15 -11.77 2.58 6.32
CA THR A 15 -12.83 2.35 5.32
C THR A 15 -13.14 3.61 4.54
N LEU A 16 -13.21 4.77 5.22
CA LEU A 16 -13.38 6.07 4.56
C LEU A 16 -12.18 6.39 3.67
N ALA A 17 -10.96 6.22 4.21
CA ALA A 17 -9.74 6.44 3.44
C ALA A 17 -9.67 5.56 2.18
N HIS A 18 -10.12 4.30 2.25
CA HIS A 18 -10.20 3.43 1.09
C HIS A 18 -11.16 3.99 0.02
N ARG A 19 -12.37 4.40 0.43
CA ARG A 19 -13.34 5.02 -0.50
C ARG A 19 -12.78 6.27 -1.18
N ASP A 20 -12.07 7.11 -0.42
CA ASP A 20 -11.61 8.41 -0.91
C ASP A 20 -10.36 8.31 -1.79
N PHE A 21 -9.45 7.38 -1.50
CA PHE A 21 -8.12 7.37 -2.11
C PHE A 21 -7.82 6.16 -3.01
N ALA A 22 -8.49 5.02 -2.84
CA ALA A 22 -8.09 3.78 -3.54
C ALA A 22 -8.08 3.93 -5.06
N LYS A 23 -9.08 4.59 -5.66
CA LYS A 23 -9.16 4.80 -7.11
C LYS A 23 -7.98 5.65 -7.63
N ALA A 24 -7.70 6.77 -6.97
CA ALA A 24 -6.61 7.67 -7.36
C ALA A 24 -5.23 7.01 -7.16
N MET A 25 -5.07 6.25 -6.08
CA MET A 25 -3.87 5.46 -5.82
C MET A 25 -3.65 4.37 -6.86
N ASN A 26 -4.72 3.71 -7.31
CA ASN A 26 -4.65 2.71 -8.36
C ASN A 26 -4.23 3.31 -9.69
N SER A 27 -4.85 4.43 -10.12
CA SER A 27 -4.41 5.12 -11.33
C SER A 27 -2.94 5.54 -11.24
N TYR A 28 -2.52 6.13 -10.10
CA TYR A 28 -1.13 6.51 -9.86
C TYR A 28 -0.16 5.31 -9.92
N SER A 29 -0.49 4.22 -9.25
CA SER A 29 0.31 3.00 -9.23
C SER A 29 0.40 2.37 -10.63
N TYR A 30 -0.71 2.29 -11.35
CA TYR A 30 -0.75 1.83 -12.74
C TYR A 30 0.19 2.62 -13.65
N PHE A 31 0.17 3.96 -13.58
CA PHE A 31 1.10 4.79 -14.35
C PHE A 31 2.59 4.53 -14.03
N LYS A 32 2.88 3.97 -12.85
CA LYS A 32 4.24 3.59 -12.45
C LYS A 32 4.59 2.18 -12.93
N VAL A 33 3.73 1.19 -12.64
CA VAL A 33 4.07 -0.23 -12.84
C VAL A 33 3.58 -0.83 -14.16
N HIS A 34 2.72 -0.10 -14.89
CA HIS A 34 2.15 -0.48 -16.19
C HIS A 34 1.48 -1.86 -16.21
N ASN A 35 0.94 -2.28 -15.06
CA ASN A 35 0.26 -3.56 -14.89
C ASN A 35 -0.91 -3.37 -13.92
N HIS A 36 -2.13 -3.70 -14.35
CA HIS A 36 -3.34 -3.53 -13.54
C HIS A 36 -3.34 -4.43 -12.30
N SER A 37 -3.03 -5.73 -12.47
CA SER A 37 -2.98 -6.68 -11.34
C SER A 37 -1.96 -6.24 -10.29
N THR A 38 -0.74 -5.91 -10.70
CA THR A 38 0.28 -5.41 -9.76
C THR A 38 -0.16 -4.11 -9.10
N SER A 39 -0.82 -3.21 -9.84
CA SER A 39 -1.34 -1.97 -9.28
C SER A 39 -2.40 -2.24 -8.20
N ASP A 40 -3.34 -3.15 -8.45
CA ASP A 40 -4.36 -3.55 -7.50
C ASP A 40 -3.75 -4.16 -6.24
N ASP A 41 -2.78 -5.06 -6.39
CA ASP A 41 -2.07 -5.71 -5.29
C ASP A 41 -1.32 -4.67 -4.42
N LEU A 42 -0.59 -3.75 -5.03
CA LEU A 42 0.17 -2.71 -4.30
C LEU A 42 -0.76 -1.76 -3.51
N VAL A 43 -1.92 -1.42 -4.06
CA VAL A 43 -2.91 -0.60 -3.35
C VAL A 43 -3.53 -1.39 -2.20
N GLN A 44 -3.91 -2.65 -2.40
CA GLN A 44 -4.43 -3.52 -1.34
C GLN A 44 -3.41 -3.66 -0.19
N ASP A 45 -2.16 -3.98 -0.52
CA ASP A 45 -1.07 -4.10 0.44
C ASP A 45 -0.83 -2.80 1.23
N THR A 46 -1.03 -1.65 0.58
CA THR A 46 -0.95 -0.35 1.26
C THR A 46 -1.97 -0.24 2.37
N PHE A 47 -3.24 -0.61 2.12
CA PHE A 47 -4.29 -0.58 3.14
C PHE A 47 -4.08 -1.65 4.23
N ILE A 48 -3.61 -2.85 3.87
CA ILE A 48 -3.30 -3.92 4.83
C ILE A 48 -2.18 -3.49 5.79
N LYS A 49 -1.10 -2.89 5.26
CA LYS A 49 0.00 -2.38 6.09
C LYS A 49 -0.43 -1.21 6.96
N THR A 50 -1.27 -0.32 6.43
CA THR A 50 -1.85 0.80 7.18
C THR A 50 -2.75 0.30 8.31
N TRP A 51 -3.62 -0.68 8.06
CA TRP A 51 -4.42 -1.33 9.11
C TRP A 51 -3.55 -1.92 10.20
N SER A 52 -2.51 -2.68 9.81
CA SER A 52 -1.60 -3.31 10.76
C SER A 52 -0.89 -2.28 11.65
N TYR A 53 -0.56 -1.10 11.12
CA TYR A 53 0.01 0.00 11.90
C TYR A 53 -1.01 0.60 12.88
N LEU A 54 -2.22 0.90 12.41
CA LEU A 54 -3.30 1.47 13.24
C LEU A 54 -3.77 0.51 14.34
N ALA A 55 -3.93 -0.78 14.02
CA ALA A 55 -4.34 -1.82 14.98
C ALA A 55 -3.33 -2.00 16.13
N ARG A 56 -2.06 -1.62 15.90
CA ARG A 56 -1.00 -1.60 16.92
C ARG A 56 -0.97 -0.30 17.74
N GLY A 57 -1.93 0.60 17.55
CA GLY A 57 -2.01 1.89 18.23
C GLY A 57 -1.20 3.00 17.56
N GLY A 58 -0.76 2.79 16.32
CA GLY A 58 -0.12 3.82 15.52
C GLY A 58 -1.04 5.04 15.30
N LYS A 59 -0.43 6.22 15.21
CA LYS A 59 -1.15 7.48 14.96
C LYS A 59 -0.77 8.01 13.60
N ILE A 60 -1.77 8.41 12.82
CA ILE A 60 -1.59 8.96 11.49
C ILE A 60 -2.22 10.34 11.47
N ASP A 61 -1.40 11.38 11.40
CA ASP A 61 -1.89 12.77 11.37
C ASP A 61 -2.48 13.13 9.99
N LEU A 62 -1.83 12.66 8.92
CA LEU A 62 -2.22 12.93 7.53
C LEU A 62 -2.37 11.63 6.74
N MET A 63 -3.61 11.10 6.70
CA MET A 63 -3.91 9.80 6.09
C MET A 63 -3.45 9.70 4.63
N LYS A 64 -3.75 10.72 3.80
CA LYS A 64 -3.33 10.72 2.39
C LYS A 64 -1.81 10.63 2.26
N ALA A 65 -1.06 11.45 3.01
CA ALA A 65 0.40 11.44 2.95
C ALA A 65 0.97 10.08 3.36
N PHE A 66 0.43 9.50 4.43
CA PHE A 66 0.83 8.18 4.92
C PHE A 66 0.58 7.07 3.87
N LEU A 67 -0.62 7.04 3.28
CA LEU A 67 -0.97 6.05 2.27
C LEU A 67 -0.06 6.14 1.05
N TYR A 68 0.19 7.34 0.52
CA TYR A 68 1.09 7.51 -0.61
C TYR A 68 2.54 7.22 -0.26
N HIS A 69 2.98 7.47 0.98
CA HIS A 69 4.30 7.05 1.45
C HIS A 69 4.46 5.52 1.42
N VAL A 70 3.50 4.79 1.99
CA VAL A 70 3.51 3.32 1.98
C VAL A 70 3.46 2.78 0.55
N LEU A 71 2.56 3.31 -0.29
CA LEU A 71 2.43 2.89 -1.69
C LEU A 71 3.73 3.11 -2.48
N ASN A 72 4.37 4.27 -2.32
CA ASN A 72 5.63 4.57 -3.00
C ASN A 72 6.74 3.60 -2.61
N ASN A 73 6.84 3.24 -1.34
CA ASN A 73 7.82 2.25 -0.89
C ASN A 73 7.57 0.88 -1.55
N LEU A 74 6.31 0.45 -1.65
CA LEU A 74 5.95 -0.81 -2.29
C LEU A 74 6.24 -0.80 -3.80
N ILE A 75 6.00 0.33 -4.48
CA ILE A 75 6.35 0.51 -5.90
C ILE A 75 7.88 0.40 -6.09
N ILE A 76 8.66 1.03 -5.21
CA ILE A 76 10.13 0.95 -5.25
C ILE A 76 10.60 -0.50 -5.06
N ASP A 77 10.01 -1.23 -4.12
CA ASP A 77 10.34 -2.63 -3.88
C ASP A 77 9.96 -3.52 -5.06
N GLU A 78 8.83 -3.26 -5.72
CA GLU A 78 8.43 -3.93 -6.95
C GLU A 78 9.45 -3.70 -8.08
N TYR A 79 9.93 -2.48 -8.26
CA TYR A 79 10.99 -2.19 -9.24
C TYR A 79 12.30 -2.92 -8.93
N ARG A 80 12.69 -3.01 -7.65
CA ARG A 80 13.88 -3.76 -7.23
C ARG A 80 13.74 -5.24 -7.57
N LYS A 81 12.58 -5.85 -7.30
CA LYS A 81 12.29 -7.26 -7.64
C LYS A 81 12.36 -7.52 -9.14
N ARG A 82 11.72 -6.67 -9.96
CA ARG A 82 11.75 -6.80 -11.42
C ARG A 82 13.16 -6.67 -11.99
N LYS A 83 13.97 -5.76 -11.46
CA LYS A 83 15.37 -5.60 -11.86
C LYS A 83 16.19 -6.87 -11.58
N ASN A 84 16.02 -7.47 -10.41
CA ASN A 84 16.75 -8.68 -10.05
C ASN A 84 16.38 -9.86 -10.96
N LEU A 85 15.08 -10.08 -11.21
CA LEU A 85 14.62 -11.12 -12.15
C LEU A 85 15.20 -10.93 -13.56
N SER A 86 15.26 -9.68 -14.03
CA SER A 86 15.88 -9.38 -15.33
C SER A 86 17.37 -9.69 -15.35
N LEU A 87 18.11 -9.42 -14.27
CA LEU A 87 19.55 -9.69 -14.20
C LEU A 87 19.83 -11.20 -14.14
N ASP A 88 19.11 -11.94 -13.31
CA ASP A 88 19.24 -13.40 -13.22
C ASP A 88 18.99 -14.05 -14.60
N SER A 89 17.95 -13.61 -15.31
CA SER A 89 17.64 -14.12 -16.66
C SER A 89 18.72 -13.82 -17.72
N LEU A 90 19.58 -12.82 -17.49
CA LEU A 90 20.71 -12.49 -18.37
C LEU A 90 21.97 -13.26 -17.98
N MET A 91 22.09 -13.72 -16.74
CA MET A 91 23.24 -14.48 -16.23
C MET A 91 23.13 -15.99 -16.50
N ASP A 92 21.91 -16.51 -16.70
CA ASP A 92 21.66 -17.93 -17.01
C ASP A 92 21.90 -18.30 -18.51
N LYS A 93 22.73 -17.54 -19.23
CA LYS A 93 23.16 -17.81 -20.62
C LYS A 93 24.68 -17.88 -20.73
#